data_AF-A0A7Y5S353-F1
#
_entry.id   AF-A0A7Y5S353-F1
#
_cell.length_a   1.000
_cell.length_b   1.000
_cell.length_c   1.000
_cell.angle_alpha   90.00
_cell.angle_beta   90.00
_cell.angle_gamma   90.00
#
_symmetry.space_group_name_H-M   'P 1'
#
loop_
_entity.id
_entity.type
_entity.pdbx_description
1 polymer ?
#
loop_
_entity_poly.entity_id
_entity_poly.type
_entity_poly.pdbx_seq_one_letter_code
_entity_poly.pdbx_strand_id
1 'polypeptide(L)'
;MSRDYFSILGLTPGRHDPIEVTRRFLSERSRLVAALDEPARHDAARRQLAALHQAYRVLRDPRRQAELADEHAGHEPDRLDQLRRLIAASIEDGLLRHSNRQAILDEGRRLGISDFHAQLLIAEVQFGGEHVLSPAGAPAAGPEASRGWARVVAATALGLAFFLLLLRWLNG
;
A
#
# COMPACT_ATOMS: atom_id res chain seq x y z
N MET A 1 4.78 -6.43 18.65
CA MET A 1 3.63 -6.34 17.73
C MET A 1 2.73 -5.22 18.22
N SER A 2 2.84 -4.02 17.63
CA SER A 2 1.87 -2.96 17.86
C SER A 2 0.49 -3.51 17.48
N ARG A 3 -0.49 -3.45 18.39
CA ARG A 3 -1.88 -3.77 18.02
C ARG A 3 -2.31 -2.70 17.02
N ASP A 4 -2.61 -3.12 15.80
CA ASP A 4 -3.04 -2.21 14.76
C ASP A 4 -4.49 -1.76 15.03
N TYR A 5 -4.62 -0.69 15.81
CA TYR A 5 -5.91 -0.13 16.20
C TYR A 5 -6.69 0.41 15.00
N PHE A 6 -6.00 0.83 13.93
CA PHE A 6 -6.63 1.32 12.71
C PHE A 6 -7.37 0.19 12.00
N SER A 7 -6.75 -0.97 11.81
CA SER A 7 -7.42 -2.11 11.17
C SER A 7 -8.59 -2.67 11.99
N ILE A 8 -8.56 -2.59 13.32
CA ILE A 8 -9.72 -2.98 14.17
C ILE A 8 -10.96 -2.12 13.86
N LEU A 9 -10.78 -0.83 13.53
CA LEU A 9 -11.86 0.08 13.12
C LEU A 9 -12.09 0.11 11.60
N GLY A 10 -11.34 -0.68 10.83
CA GLY A 10 -11.38 -0.67 9.37
C GLY A 10 -10.89 0.65 8.76
N LEU A 11 -9.97 1.33 9.45
CA LEU A 11 -9.35 2.57 9.02
C LEU A 11 -7.94 2.30 8.49
N THR A 12 -7.48 3.14 7.56
CA THR A 12 -6.07 3.20 7.18
C THR A 12 -5.26 3.89 8.29
N PRO A 13 -3.98 3.53 8.51
CA PRO A 13 -3.13 4.29 9.42
C PRO A 13 -3.03 5.76 9.01
N GLY A 14 -3.27 6.67 9.96
CA GLY A 14 -3.24 8.11 9.68
C GLY A 14 -4.11 8.94 10.62
N ARG A 15 -4.29 10.22 10.28
CA ARG A 15 -5.17 11.12 11.01
C ARG A 15 -6.60 11.00 10.48
N HIS A 16 -7.54 10.82 11.39
CA HIS A 16 -8.96 10.72 11.09
C HIS A 16 -9.76 11.71 11.93
N ASP A 17 -10.81 12.27 11.35
CA ASP A 17 -11.76 13.09 12.09
C ASP A 17 -12.38 12.26 13.24
N PRO A 18 -12.40 12.77 14.49
CA PRO A 18 -13.12 12.13 15.58
C PRO A 18 -14.54 11.68 15.24
N ILE A 19 -15.26 12.45 14.40
CA ILE A 19 -16.60 12.09 13.95
C ILE A 19 -16.59 10.80 13.12
N GLU A 20 -15.61 10.64 12.22
CA GLU A 20 -15.45 9.44 11.42
C GLU A 20 -15.09 8.23 12.29
N VAL A 21 -14.17 8.40 13.24
CA VAL A 21 -13.79 7.35 14.19
C VAL A 21 -14.99 6.88 15.01
N THR A 22 -15.81 7.81 15.52
CA THR A 22 -17.05 7.48 16.23
C THR A 22 -18.06 6.78 15.32
N ARG A 23 -18.24 7.25 14.08
CA ARG A 23 -19.16 6.61 13.12
C ARG A 23 -18.77 5.16 12.85
N ARG A 24 -17.48 4.90 12.59
CA ARG A 24 -16.95 3.54 12.37
C ARG A 24 -17.14 2.66 13.60
N PHE A 25 -16.80 3.17 14.78
CA PHE A 25 -17.00 2.46 16.04
C PHE A 25 -18.46 2.04 16.25
N LEU A 26 -19.41 2.95 16.05
CA LEU A 26 -20.84 2.64 16.24
C LEU A 26 -21.34 1.61 15.23
N SER A 27 -20.92 1.71 13.97
CA SER A 27 -21.26 0.74 12.92
C SER A 27 -20.76 -0.66 13.27
N GLU A 28 -19.48 -0.80 13.61
CA GLU A 28 -18.89 -2.10 13.96
C GLU A 28 -19.45 -2.66 15.28
N ARG A 29 -19.71 -1.80 16.27
CA ARG A 29 -20.34 -2.23 17.52
C ARG A 29 -21.72 -2.84 17.26
N SER A 30 -22.56 -2.20 16.45
CA SER A 30 -23.89 -2.72 16.13
C SER A 30 -23.80 -4.09 15.44
N ARG A 31 -22.87 -4.25 14.50
CA ARG A 31 -22.62 -5.54 13.83
C ARG A 31 -22.21 -6.63 14.82
N LEU A 32 -21.28 -6.33 15.72
CA LEU A 32 -20.80 -7.31 16.70
C LEU A 32 -21.82 -7.63 17.79
N VAL A 33 -22.65 -6.66 18.17
CA VAL A 33 -23.75 -6.88 19.10
C VAL A 33 -24.80 -7.81 18.49
N ALA A 34 -25.17 -7.62 17.22
CA ALA A 34 -26.06 -8.54 16.51
C ALA A 34 -25.47 -9.96 16.43
N ALA A 35 -24.15 -10.10 16.30
CA ALA A 35 -23.48 -11.40 16.30
C ALA A 35 -23.46 -12.10 17.68
N LEU A 36 -23.84 -11.42 18.77
CA LEU A 36 -24.01 -12.06 20.08
C LEU A 36 -25.27 -12.93 20.12
N ASP A 37 -26.26 -12.69 19.26
CA ASP A 37 -27.48 -13.51 19.22
C ASP A 37 -27.21 -14.95 18.73
N GLU A 38 -26.02 -15.20 18.16
CA GLU A 38 -25.56 -16.52 17.73
C GLU A 38 -24.65 -17.19 18.79
N PRO A 39 -25.09 -18.27 19.48
CA PRO A 39 -24.30 -18.89 20.55
C PRO A 39 -22.93 -19.39 20.10
N ALA A 40 -22.81 -19.86 18.86
CA ALA A 40 -21.54 -20.32 18.29
C ALA A 40 -20.49 -19.21 18.13
N ARG A 41 -20.91 -17.94 18.12
CA ARG A 41 -20.04 -16.77 17.86
C ARG A 41 -19.88 -15.88 19.08
N HIS A 42 -20.60 -16.16 20.17
CA HIS A 42 -20.60 -15.37 21.40
C HIS A 42 -19.19 -14.99 21.89
N ASP A 43 -18.31 -15.98 22.09
CA ASP A 43 -16.98 -15.72 22.64
C ASP A 43 -16.10 -14.91 21.69
N ALA A 44 -16.20 -15.17 20.39
CA ALA A 44 -15.47 -14.43 19.37
C ALA A 44 -15.95 -12.97 19.31
N ALA A 45 -17.27 -12.75 19.29
CA ALA A 45 -17.88 -11.43 19.27
C ALA A 45 -17.55 -10.62 20.54
N ARG A 46 -17.52 -11.24 21.73
CA ARG A 46 -17.11 -10.59 22.99
C ARG A 46 -15.65 -10.14 22.95
N ARG A 47 -14.74 -10.99 22.46
CA ARG A 47 -13.32 -10.62 22.29
C ARG A 47 -13.16 -9.47 21.29
N GLN A 48 -13.88 -9.52 20.17
CA GLN A 48 -13.87 -8.46 19.16
C GLN A 48 -14.44 -7.14 19.70
N LEU A 49 -15.52 -7.18 20.48
CA LEU A 49 -16.08 -5.99 21.13
C LEU A 49 -15.07 -5.36 22.11
N ALA A 50 -14.39 -6.17 22.92
CA ALA A 50 -13.36 -5.67 23.84
C ALA A 50 -12.20 -4.99 23.08
N ALA A 51 -11.73 -5.61 22.00
CA ALA A 51 -10.70 -5.03 21.14
C ALA A 51 -11.17 -3.73 20.47
N LEU A 52 -12.41 -3.69 19.98
CA LEU A 52 -13.03 -2.52 19.36
C LEU A 52 -13.13 -1.33 20.33
N HIS A 53 -13.56 -1.58 21.56
CA HIS A 53 -13.61 -0.55 22.60
C HIS A 53 -12.21 -0.03 22.97
N GLN A 54 -11.20 -0.91 23.01
CA GLN A 54 -9.82 -0.50 23.23
C GLN A 54 -9.32 0.38 22.07
N ALA A 55 -9.54 -0.02 20.81
CA ALA A 55 -9.15 0.75 19.64
C ALA A 55 -9.82 2.13 19.61
N TYR A 56 -11.12 2.21 19.90
CA TYR A 56 -11.84 3.49 19.96
C TYR A 56 -11.29 4.42 21.04
N ARG A 57 -10.97 3.91 22.24
CA ARG A 57 -10.38 4.73 23.31
C ARG A 57 -9.04 5.34 22.92
N VAL A 58 -8.24 4.58 22.19
CA VAL A 58 -6.91 5.01 21.74
C VAL A 58 -7.03 6.02 20.58
N LEU A 59 -7.85 5.70 19.57
CA LEU A 59 -7.98 6.52 18.36
C LEU A 59 -8.90 7.73 18.52
N ARG A 60 -9.63 7.87 19.63
CA ARG A 60 -10.44 9.09 19.87
C ARG A 60 -9.58 10.33 20.12
N ASP A 61 -8.34 10.16 20.61
CA ASP A 61 -7.42 11.27 20.87
C ASP A 61 -6.56 11.55 19.62
N PRO A 62 -6.68 12.75 19.00
CA PRO A 62 -5.89 13.10 17.80
C PRO A 62 -4.37 13.05 18.01
N ARG A 63 -3.87 13.29 19.22
CA ARG A 63 -2.42 13.21 19.51
C ARG A 63 -1.93 11.77 19.46
N ARG A 64 -2.67 10.87 20.10
CA ARG A 64 -2.43 9.42 20.06
C ARG A 64 -2.52 8.85 18.63
N GLN A 65 -3.45 9.35 17.82
CA GLN A 65 -3.52 8.95 16.41
C GLN A 65 -2.24 9.31 15.66
N ALA A 66 -1.73 10.53 15.86
CA ALA A 66 -0.50 10.98 15.21
C ALA A 66 0.70 10.15 15.66
N GLU A 67 0.87 9.93 16.96
CA GLU A 67 1.94 9.08 17.51
C GLU A 67 1.90 7.67 16.91
N LEU A 68 0.72 7.05 16.82
CA LEU A 68 0.57 5.72 16.23
C LEU A 68 0.79 5.71 14.72
N ALA A 69 0.40 6.76 14.01
CA ALA A 69 0.66 6.89 12.59
C ALA A 69 2.15 7.06 12.31
N ASP A 70 2.85 7.85 13.13
CA ASP A 70 4.30 8.07 13.05
C ASP A 70 5.06 6.79 13.39
N GLU A 71 4.64 6.05 14.42
CA GLU A 71 5.16 4.71 14.70
C GLU A 71 4.93 3.77 13.51
N HIS A 72 3.75 3.78 12.89
CA HIS A 72 3.45 2.93 11.74
C HIS A 72 4.33 3.29 10.53
N ALA A 73 4.50 4.58 10.27
CA ALA A 73 5.31 5.13 9.19
C ALA A 73 6.81 4.88 9.41
N GLY A 74 7.30 4.86 10.65
CA GLY A 74 8.70 4.53 10.96
C GLY A 74 9.06 3.07 10.70
N HIS A 75 8.09 2.15 10.85
CA HIS A 75 8.31 0.71 10.64
C HIS A 75 7.96 0.22 9.22
N GLU A 76 7.23 1.01 8.43
CA GLU A 76 6.96 0.72 7.00
C GLU A 76 8.24 0.61 6.16
N PRO A 77 9.18 1.58 6.16
CA PRO A 77 10.38 1.51 5.32
C PRO A 77 11.23 0.30 5.68
N ASP A 78 11.38 -0.03 6.97
CA ASP A 78 12.14 -1.21 7.41
C ASP A 78 11.55 -2.53 6.88
N ARG A 79 10.21 -2.64 6.85
CA ARG A 79 9.50 -3.83 6.35
C ARG A 79 9.60 -3.95 4.83
N LEU A 80 9.46 -2.84 4.10
CA LEU A 80 9.61 -2.80 2.66
C LEU A 80 11.05 -3.12 2.24
N ASP A 81 12.04 -2.59 2.96
CA ASP A 81 13.46 -2.87 2.69
C ASP A 81 13.85 -4.31 3.06
N GLN A 82 13.26 -4.87 4.12
CA GLN A 82 13.39 -6.30 4.42
C GLN A 82 12.86 -7.15 3.27
N LEU A 83 11.67 -6.85 2.75
CA LEU A 83 11.07 -7.61 1.65
C LEU A 83 11.85 -7.43 0.34
N ARG A 84 12.33 -6.21 0.02
CA ARG A 84 13.20 -5.95 -1.14
C ARG A 84 14.48 -6.77 -1.10
N ARG A 85 15.16 -6.83 0.05
CA ARG A 85 16.38 -7.65 0.22
C ARG A 85 16.09 -9.13 -0.01
N LEU A 86 14.97 -9.63 0.50
CA LEU A 86 14.55 -11.01 0.30
C LEU A 86 14.25 -11.31 -1.18
N ILE A 87 13.57 -10.40 -1.88
CA ILE A 87 13.31 -10.52 -3.32
C ILE A 87 14.62 -10.56 -4.10
N ALA A 88 15.54 -9.61 -3.84
CA ALA A 88 16.82 -9.53 -4.52
C ALA A 88 17.66 -10.80 -4.32
N ALA A 89 17.66 -11.36 -3.10
CA ALA A 89 18.37 -12.60 -2.79
C ALA A 89 17.73 -13.86 -3.41
N SER A 90 16.45 -13.79 -3.78
CA SER A 90 15.68 -14.93 -4.33
C SER A 90 15.68 -15.00 -5.86
N ILE A 91 16.29 -14.01 -6.52
CA ILE A 91 16.44 -13.97 -7.98
C ILE A 91 17.62 -14.85 -8.39
N GLU A 92 17.36 -15.80 -9.28
CA GLU A 92 18.35 -16.67 -9.90
C GLU A 92 18.30 -16.42 -11.42
N ASP A 93 19.45 -16.18 -12.06
CA ASP A 93 19.55 -15.93 -13.51
C ASP A 93 18.64 -14.79 -14.03
N GLY A 94 18.38 -13.78 -13.19
CA GLY A 94 17.53 -12.62 -13.52
C GLY A 94 16.02 -12.90 -13.45
N LEU A 95 15.61 -14.11 -13.04
CA LEU A 95 14.22 -14.49 -12.92
C LEU A 95 13.88 -14.98 -11.52
N LEU A 96 12.62 -14.77 -11.15
CA LEU A 96 12.06 -15.25 -9.90
C LEU A 96 11.24 -16.51 -10.17
N ARG A 97 11.68 -17.64 -9.63
CA ARG A 97 10.96 -18.92 -9.72
C ARG A 97 9.58 -18.79 -9.05
N HIS A 98 8.63 -19.60 -9.50
CA HIS A 98 7.26 -19.59 -8.97
C HIS A 98 7.21 -19.90 -7.46
N SER A 99 8.02 -20.87 -6.99
CA SER A 99 8.14 -21.21 -5.57
C SER A 99 8.60 -20.02 -4.72
N ASN A 100 9.61 -19.29 -5.20
CA ASN A 100 10.18 -18.14 -4.50
C ASN A 100 9.20 -16.97 -4.49
N ARG A 101 8.47 -16.75 -5.59
CA ARG A 101 7.38 -15.77 -5.66
C ARG A 101 6.31 -16.02 -4.61
N GLN A 102 5.89 -17.28 -4.43
CA GLN A 102 4.90 -17.61 -3.41
C GLN A 102 5.42 -17.35 -1.99
N ALA A 103 6.68 -17.72 -1.71
CA ALA A 103 7.32 -17.47 -0.42
C ALA A 103 7.44 -15.96 -0.11
N ILE A 104 7.74 -15.14 -1.12
CA ILE A 104 7.77 -13.66 -0.98
C ILE A 104 6.39 -13.11 -0.64
N LEU A 105 5.33 -13.61 -1.27
CA LEU A 105 3.96 -13.16 -0.97
C LEU A 105 3.52 -13.59 0.44
N ASP A 106 3.89 -14.79 0.86
CA ASP A 106 3.63 -15.27 2.23
C ASP A 106 4.36 -14.41 3.27
N GLU A 107 5.62 -14.07 3.02
CA GLU A 107 6.41 -13.20 3.91
C GLU A 107 5.89 -11.77 3.89
N GLY A 108 5.49 -11.23 2.73
CA GLY A 108 4.83 -9.93 2.63
C GLY A 108 3.58 -9.86 3.51
N ARG A 109 2.71 -10.88 3.46
CA ARG A 109 1.55 -10.98 4.35
C ARG A 109 1.94 -11.04 5.83
N ARG A 110 3.01 -11.75 6.18
CA ARG A 110 3.52 -11.77 7.56
C ARG A 110 4.01 -10.41 8.06
N LEU A 111 4.59 -9.61 7.16
CA LEU A 111 5.04 -8.24 7.44
C LEU A 111 3.89 -7.21 7.42
N GLY A 112 2.68 -7.63 7.03
CA GLY A 112 1.51 -6.75 6.89
C GLY A 112 1.48 -5.97 5.57
N ILE A 113 2.29 -6.36 4.59
CA ILE A 113 2.32 -5.79 3.24
C ILE A 113 1.25 -6.48 2.39
N SER A 114 0.48 -5.71 1.62
CA SER A 114 -0.54 -6.27 0.74
C SER A 114 0.08 -7.02 -0.45
N ASP A 115 -0.61 -8.06 -0.94
CA ASP A 115 -0.15 -8.85 -2.10
C ASP A 115 0.13 -7.96 -3.33
N PHE A 116 -0.68 -6.92 -3.53
CA PHE A 116 -0.46 -5.93 -4.60
C PHE A 116 0.88 -5.20 -4.45
N HIS A 117 1.20 -4.68 -3.25
CA HIS A 117 2.48 -4.02 -3.00
C HIS A 117 3.66 -4.98 -3.10
N ALA A 118 3.51 -6.21 -2.62
CA ALA A 118 4.54 -7.24 -2.76
C ALA A 118 4.80 -7.57 -4.23
N GLN A 119 3.77 -7.66 -5.08
CA GLN A 119 3.93 -7.83 -6.52
C GLN A 119 4.60 -6.63 -7.21
N LEU A 120 4.26 -5.41 -6.79
CA LEU A 120 4.90 -4.19 -7.28
C LEU A 120 6.40 -4.20 -6.95
N LEU A 121 6.76 -4.55 -5.71
CA LEU A 121 8.15 -4.68 -5.28
C LEU A 121 8.92 -5.76 -6.06
N ILE A 122 8.27 -6.89 -6.35
CA ILE A 122 8.87 -7.93 -7.20
C ILE A 122 9.18 -7.36 -8.59
N ALA A 123 8.22 -6.66 -9.20
CA ALA A 123 8.43 -6.04 -10.50
C ALA A 123 9.54 -4.97 -10.46
N GLU A 124 9.57 -4.15 -9.42
CA GLU A 124 10.60 -3.12 -9.21
C GLU A 124 11.99 -3.75 -9.08
N VAL A 125 12.16 -4.81 -8.29
CA VAL A 125 13.47 -5.45 -8.12
C VAL A 125 13.90 -6.24 -9.37
N GLN A 126 12.96 -6.87 -10.08
CA GLN A 126 13.26 -7.65 -11.29
C GLN A 126 13.58 -6.78 -12.52
N PHE A 127 12.93 -5.61 -12.65
CA PHE A 127 12.96 -4.81 -13.88
C PHE A 127 13.41 -3.36 -13.66
N GLY A 128 13.48 -2.88 -12.42
CA GLY A 128 13.72 -1.48 -12.06
C GLY A 128 15.19 -1.09 -11.92
N GLY A 129 16.10 -1.71 -12.68
CA GLY A 129 17.47 -1.24 -12.79
C GLY A 129 17.52 0.19 -13.34
N GLU A 130 17.81 1.13 -12.44
CA GLU A 130 17.89 2.59 -12.58
C GLU A 130 16.55 3.34 -12.80
N HIS A 131 16.15 4.06 -11.73
CA HIS A 131 15.18 5.16 -11.67
C HIS A 131 13.69 4.81 -11.72
N VAL A 132 13.09 4.40 -10.59
CA VAL A 132 11.63 4.54 -10.41
C VAL A 132 11.25 4.91 -8.95
N LEU A 133 10.84 6.18 -8.82
CA LEU A 133 9.81 6.75 -7.94
C LEU A 133 9.91 6.54 -6.42
N SER A 134 10.59 7.48 -5.74
CA SER A 134 10.23 7.89 -4.37
C SER A 134 8.90 8.66 -4.40
N PRO A 135 7.81 8.19 -3.77
CA PRO A 135 6.60 8.96 -3.65
C PRO A 135 6.68 9.82 -2.37
N ALA A 136 7.55 10.83 -2.36
CA ALA A 136 7.54 12.01 -1.48
C ALA A 136 8.91 12.70 -1.51
N GLY A 137 9.03 13.85 -2.16
CA GLY A 137 10.23 14.68 -2.10
C GLY A 137 10.28 15.72 -3.21
N ALA A 138 10.34 16.98 -2.82
CA ALA A 138 10.31 18.19 -3.66
C ALA A 138 11.29 18.19 -4.86
N PRO A 139 11.03 19.01 -5.91
CA PRO A 139 11.90 19.09 -7.08
C PRO A 139 13.20 19.83 -6.74
N ALA A 140 14.33 19.12 -6.78
CA ALA A 140 15.66 19.75 -6.79
C ALA A 140 16.07 19.99 -8.25
N ALA A 141 16.09 21.26 -8.65
CA ALA A 141 16.64 21.72 -9.92
C ALA A 141 18.18 21.57 -9.90
N GLY A 142 18.72 20.86 -10.90
CA GLY A 142 20.14 20.77 -11.20
C GLY A 142 20.34 20.57 -12.70
N PRO A 143 21.09 21.43 -13.42
CA PRO A 143 21.07 21.46 -14.87
C PRO A 143 22.30 20.79 -15.49
N GLU A 144 22.34 19.46 -15.58
CA GLU A 144 23.34 18.78 -16.43
C GLU A 144 22.80 17.45 -16.98
N ALA A 145 22.41 17.46 -18.26
CA ALA A 145 22.54 16.34 -19.20
C ALA A 145 21.94 16.70 -20.57
N SER A 146 22.41 17.79 -21.17
CA SER A 146 22.18 18.05 -22.59
C SER A 146 23.05 17.09 -23.41
N ARG A 147 22.44 16.08 -24.07
CA ARG A 147 22.84 15.51 -25.38
C ARG A 147 22.12 14.20 -25.77
N GLY A 148 21.28 13.61 -24.92
CA GLY A 148 20.56 12.35 -25.23
C GLY A 148 19.14 12.51 -25.80
N TRP A 149 18.52 13.68 -25.70
CA TRP A 149 17.05 13.83 -25.87
C TRP A 149 16.57 14.18 -27.28
N ALA A 150 17.47 14.43 -28.23
CA ALA A 150 17.08 14.82 -29.58
C ALA A 150 16.49 13.66 -30.43
N ARG A 151 16.63 12.40 -30.00
CA ARG A 151 16.13 11.23 -30.75
C ARG A 151 14.76 10.72 -30.30
N VAL A 152 14.28 11.13 -29.12
CA VAL A 152 12.99 10.65 -28.58
C VAL A 152 11.80 11.51 -29.04
N VAL A 153 12.03 12.77 -29.42
CA VAL A 153 10.96 13.67 -29.93
C VAL A 153 10.52 13.29 -31.35
N ALA A 154 11.38 12.65 -32.15
CA ALA A 154 11.04 12.26 -33.52
C ALA A 154 10.08 11.06 -33.59
N ALA A 155 10.09 10.16 -32.60
CA ALA A 155 9.26 8.94 -32.61
C ALA A 155 7.81 9.19 -32.18
N THR A 156 7.56 10.16 -31.29
CA THR A 156 6.22 10.51 -30.81
C THR A 156 5.41 11.32 -31.82
N ALA A 157 6.06 12.15 -32.66
CA ALA A 157 5.38 12.93 -33.70
C ALA A 157 4.79 12.04 -34.82
N LEU A 158 5.48 10.96 -35.20
CA LEU A 158 5.01 10.03 -36.24
C LEU A 158 3.79 9.21 -35.79
N GLY A 159 3.76 8.76 -34.53
CA GLY A 159 2.62 8.03 -33.98
C GLY A 159 1.35 8.87 -33.91
N LEU A 160 1.47 10.14 -33.49
CA LEU A 160 0.33 11.05 -33.38
C LEU A 160 -0.24 11.43 -34.76
N ALA A 161 0.63 11.66 -35.76
CA ALA A 161 0.19 11.95 -37.12
C ALA A 161 -0.57 10.77 -37.75
N PHE A 162 -0.10 9.54 -37.53
CA PHE A 162 -0.77 8.35 -38.05
C PHE A 162 -2.14 8.12 -37.38
N PHE A 163 -2.24 8.37 -36.08
CA PHE A 163 -3.51 8.25 -35.34
C PHE A 163 -4.55 9.27 -35.79
N LEU A 164 -4.16 10.53 -36.02
CA LEU A 164 -5.06 11.58 -36.52
C LEU A 164 -5.50 11.32 -37.96
N LEU A 165 -4.63 10.77 -38.80
CA LEU A 165 -4.97 10.37 -40.17
C LEU A 165 -6.03 9.25 -40.18
N LEU A 166 -5.89 8.27 -39.26
CA LEU A 166 -6.84 7.17 -39.11
C LEU A 166 -8.22 7.65 -38.63
N LEU A 167 -8.26 8.55 -37.64
CA LEU A 167 -9.48 9.16 -37.14
C LEU A 167 -10.21 9.98 -38.21
N ARG A 168 -9.47 10.64 -39.11
CA ARG A 168 -10.07 11.41 -40.21
C ARG A 168 -10.71 10.52 -41.27
N TRP A 169 -10.16 9.33 -41.51
CA TRP A 169 -10.72 8.37 -42.47
C TRP A 169 -11.97 7.66 -41.92
N LEU A 170 -12.09 7.51 -40.60
CA LEU A 170 -13.24 6.86 -39.98
C LEU A 170 -14.47 7.80 -39.82
N ASN A 171 -14.25 9.11 -39.86
CA ASN A 171 -15.27 10.15 -39.63
C ASN A 171 -15.66 10.94 -40.89
N GLY A 172 -15.23 10.51 -42.08
CA GLY A 172 -15.59 11.13 -43.37
C GLY A 172 -16.03 10.09 -44.38
#